data_AF-A0A157SHJ2-F1
#
_entry.id   AF-A0A157SHJ2-F1
#
_cell.length_a   1.000
_cell.length_b   1.000
_cell.length_c   1.000
_cell.angle_alpha   90.00
_cell.angle_beta   90.00
_cell.angle_gamma   90.00
#
_symmetry.space_group_name_H-M   'P 1'
#
loop_
_entity.id
_entity.type
_entity.pdbx_description
1 polymer ?
#
loop_
_entity_poly.entity_id
_entity_poly.type
_entity_poly.pdbx_seq_one_letter_code
_entity_poly.pdbx_strand_id
1 'polypeptide(L)'
;MSARDEFRKALILLDHGKLGCGEDTLKKAIDMAKQESDPVSLVQALVCLGDLFCETGRPAKARPLLAEALDEQQSCEAQYDDLLAEEFGRARQLCGEQGWAVR
;
A
#
# COMPACT_ATOMS: atom_id res chain seq x y z
N MET A 1 -10.09 0.96 -16.95
CA MET A 1 -10.11 1.33 -15.51
C MET A 1 -8.69 1.68 -15.15
N SER A 2 -8.49 2.67 -14.29
CA SER A 2 -7.16 3.11 -13.83
C SER A 2 -6.76 2.41 -12.54
N ALA A 3 -5.47 2.48 -12.18
CA ALA A 3 -4.97 1.99 -10.89
C ALA A 3 -5.74 2.61 -9.71
N ARG A 4 -6.03 3.91 -9.80
CA ARG A 4 -6.80 4.67 -8.82
C ARG A 4 -8.24 4.15 -8.67
N ASP A 5 -8.86 3.73 -9.77
CA ASP A 5 -10.23 3.18 -9.74
C ASP A 5 -10.27 1.84 -9.02
N GLU A 6 -9.32 0.94 -9.31
CA GLU A 6 -9.24 -0.35 -8.62
C GLU A 6 -8.86 -0.16 -7.14
N PHE A 7 -7.97 0.79 -6.80
CA PHE A 7 -7.67 1.11 -5.41
C PHE A 7 -8.92 1.54 -4.63
N ARG A 8 -9.69 2.49 -5.16
CA ARG A 8 -10.95 2.94 -4.52
C ARG A 8 -11.95 1.82 -4.34
N LYS A 9 -12.10 0.98 -5.37
CA LYS A 9 -12.97 -0.20 -5.31
C LYS A 9 -12.50 -1.18 -4.24
N ALA A 10 -11.20 -1.36 -4.08
CA ALA A 10 -10.66 -2.20 -3.02
C ALA A 10 -11.03 -1.68 -1.63
N LEU A 11 -10.90 -0.37 -1.39
CA LEU A 11 -11.33 0.25 -0.13
C LEU A 11 -12.80 -0.02 0.17
N ILE A 12 -13.70 0.19 -0.80
CA ILE A 12 -15.14 -0.10 -0.65
C ILE A 12 -15.37 -1.57 -0.30
N LEU A 13 -14.64 -2.50 -0.92
CA LEU A 13 -14.75 -3.93 -0.61
C LEU A 13 -14.29 -4.24 0.82
N LEU A 14 -13.21 -3.61 1.27
CA LEU A 14 -12.68 -3.78 2.62
C LEU A 14 -13.62 -3.21 3.68
N ASP A 15 -14.19 -2.02 3.46
CA ASP A 15 -15.19 -1.40 4.33
C ASP A 15 -16.43 -2.28 4.51
N HIS A 16 -16.79 -3.05 3.47
CA HIS A 16 -17.87 -4.03 3.51
C HIS A 16 -17.45 -5.41 4.08
N GLY A 17 -16.24 -5.53 4.63
CA GLY A 17 -15.72 -6.76 5.21
C GLY A 17 -15.36 -7.85 4.18
N LYS A 18 -15.37 -7.53 2.88
CA LYS A 18 -15.03 -8.49 1.81
C LYS A 18 -13.51 -8.59 1.63
N LEU A 19 -12.82 -9.03 2.68
CA LEU A 19 -11.36 -9.01 2.78
C LEU A 19 -10.65 -9.71 1.61
N GLY A 20 -11.15 -10.88 1.17
CA GLY A 20 -10.55 -11.60 0.03
C GLY A 20 -10.67 -10.85 -1.29
N CYS A 21 -11.85 -10.28 -1.58
CA CYS A 21 -12.05 -9.47 -2.78
C CYS A 21 -11.24 -8.17 -2.72
N GLY A 22 -11.16 -7.54 -1.54
CA GLY A 22 -10.33 -6.35 -1.31
C GLY A 22 -8.85 -6.63 -1.55
N GLU A 23 -8.32 -7.73 -1.00
CA GLU A 23 -6.93 -8.17 -1.21
C GLU A 23 -6.61 -8.36 -2.70
N ASP A 24 -7.46 -9.10 -3.44
CA ASP A 24 -7.26 -9.33 -4.87
C ASP A 24 -7.37 -8.05 -5.70
N THR A 25 -8.22 -7.12 -5.26
CA THR A 25 -8.39 -5.82 -5.94
C THR A 25 -7.20 -4.90 -5.65
N LEU A 26 -6.65 -4.91 -4.44
CA LEU A 26 -5.42 -4.18 -4.10
C LEU A 26 -4.22 -4.67 -4.93
N LYS A 27 -4.06 -5.99 -5.11
CA LYS A 27 -3.00 -6.54 -5.97
C LYS A 27 -3.12 -6.05 -7.41
N LYS A 28 -4.34 -6.02 -7.95
CA LYS A 28 -4.59 -5.47 -9.30
C LYS A 28 -4.27 -3.98 -9.37
N ALA A 29 -4.63 -3.21 -8.34
CA ALA A 29 -4.30 -1.79 -8.28
C ALA A 29 -2.77 -1.57 -8.31
N ILE A 30 -2.00 -2.38 -7.58
CA ILE A 30 -0.52 -2.34 -7.61
C ILE A 30 0.02 -2.64 -9.01
N ASP A 31 -0.43 -3.73 -9.63
CA ASP A 31 0.03 -4.13 -10.97
C ASP A 31 -0.27 -3.04 -12.02
N MET A 32 -1.45 -2.43 -11.92
CA MET A 32 -1.85 -1.34 -12.81
C MET A 32 -1.08 -0.05 -12.51
N ALA A 33 -0.86 0.31 -11.24
CA ALA A 33 -0.11 1.51 -10.87
C ALA A 33 1.33 1.46 -11.42
N LYS A 34 1.96 0.28 -11.36
CA LYS A 34 3.28 0.05 -11.96
C LYS A 34 3.27 0.23 -13.48
N GLN A 35 2.24 -0.28 -14.17
CA GLN A 35 2.10 -0.13 -15.63
C GLN A 35 1.81 1.32 -16.03
N GLU A 36 1.00 2.02 -15.24
CA GLU A 36 0.60 3.41 -15.46
C GLU A 36 1.68 4.42 -15.01
N SER A 37 2.73 3.95 -14.33
CA SER A 37 3.73 4.81 -13.67
C SER A 37 3.07 5.84 -12.74
N ASP A 38 2.08 5.38 -11.97
CA ASP A 38 1.34 6.17 -10.98
C ASP A 38 1.87 5.87 -9.56
N PRO A 39 2.85 6.66 -9.06
CA PRO A 39 3.45 6.41 -7.76
C PRO A 39 2.46 6.60 -6.60
N VAL A 40 1.45 7.45 -6.77
CA VAL A 40 0.46 7.74 -5.72
C VAL A 40 -0.41 6.51 -5.49
N SER A 41 -1.02 5.97 -6.56
CA SER A 41 -1.83 4.76 -6.44
C SER A 41 -1.00 3.55 -6.01
N LEU A 42 0.28 3.48 -6.42
CA LEU A 42 1.18 2.42 -6.04
C LEU A 42 1.42 2.40 -4.52
N VAL A 43 1.87 3.51 -3.96
CA VAL A 43 2.18 3.62 -2.52
C VAL A 43 0.92 3.38 -1.68
N GLN A 44 -0.21 3.98 -2.07
CA GLN A 44 -1.49 3.78 -1.38
C GLN A 44 -1.91 2.31 -1.34
N ALA A 45 -1.85 1.62 -2.47
CA ALA A 45 -2.23 0.22 -2.56
C ALA A 45 -1.25 -0.70 -1.80
N LEU A 46 0.06 -0.42 -1.85
CA LEU A 46 1.08 -1.17 -1.11
C LEU A 46 0.87 -1.07 0.40
N VAL A 47 0.64 0.14 0.92
CA VAL A 47 0.44 0.38 2.35
C VAL A 47 -0.87 -0.25 2.82
N CYS A 48 -1.98 -0.05 2.11
CA CYS A 48 -3.26 -0.69 2.46
C CYS A 48 -3.17 -2.22 2.44
N LEU A 49 -2.48 -2.82 1.47
CA LEU A 49 -2.31 -4.27 1.42
C LEU A 49 -1.39 -4.79 2.53
N GLY A 50 -0.33 -4.04 2.85
CA GLY A 50 0.54 -4.33 3.99
C GLY A 50 -0.21 -4.29 5.31
N ASP A 51 -1.03 -3.27 5.53
CA ASP A 51 -1.87 -3.12 6.71
C ASP A 51 -2.85 -4.30 6.85
N LEU A 52 -3.59 -4.60 5.77
CA LEU A 52 -4.50 -5.74 5.71
C LEU A 52 -3.78 -7.05 6.08
N PHE A 53 -2.56 -7.26 5.60
CA PHE A 53 -1.78 -8.45 5.95
C PHE A 53 -1.35 -8.45 7.42
N CYS A 54 -1.01 -7.32 8.02
CA CYS A 54 -0.75 -7.22 9.45
C CYS A 54 -2.01 -7.55 10.27
N GLU A 55 -3.14 -6.92 9.96
CA GLU A 55 -4.42 -7.12 10.66
C GLU A 55 -4.94 -8.56 10.57
N THR A 56 -4.71 -9.22 9.42
CA THR A 56 -5.12 -10.61 9.19
C THR A 56 -4.11 -11.64 9.67
N GLY A 57 -3.09 -11.25 10.44
CA GLY A 57 -2.10 -12.16 11.03
C GLY A 57 -1.12 -12.76 10.01
N ARG A 58 -0.90 -12.07 8.89
CA ARG A 58 0.01 -12.47 7.79
C ARG A 58 1.16 -11.45 7.59
N PRO A 59 1.85 -10.99 8.64
CA PRO A 59 2.85 -9.92 8.55
C PRO A 59 4.05 -10.27 7.64
N ALA A 60 4.37 -11.57 7.49
CA ALA A 60 5.40 -12.02 6.56
C ALA A 60 5.13 -11.58 5.10
N LYS A 61 3.85 -11.44 4.71
CA LYS A 61 3.46 -10.92 3.38
C LYS A 61 3.45 -9.39 3.31
N ALA A 62 3.24 -8.72 4.45
CA ALA A 62 3.24 -7.25 4.52
C ALA A 62 4.64 -6.67 4.33
N ARG A 63 5.65 -7.32 4.93
CA ARG A 63 7.03 -6.82 4.97
C ARG A 63 7.59 -6.36 3.60
N PRO A 64 7.56 -7.16 2.52
CA PRO A 64 8.08 -6.71 1.23
C PRO A 64 7.28 -5.54 0.65
N LEU A 65 5.98 -5.45 0.90
CA LEU A 65 5.12 -4.38 0.39
C LEU A 65 5.41 -3.04 1.08
N LEU A 66 5.55 -3.07 2.40
CA LEU A 66 5.87 -1.86 3.17
C LEU A 66 7.29 -1.37 2.90
N ALA A 67 8.23 -2.29 2.67
CA ALA A 67 9.58 -1.92 2.24
C ALA A 67 9.55 -1.23 0.86
N GLU A 68 8.79 -1.79 -0.10
CA GLU A 68 8.62 -1.18 -1.42
C GLU A 68 7.99 0.22 -1.33
N ALA A 69 6.94 0.40 -0.52
CA ALA A 69 6.34 1.71 -0.31
C ALA A 69 7.33 2.74 0.24
N LEU A 70 8.25 2.33 1.11
CA LEU A 70 9.28 3.22 1.66
C LEU A 70 10.43 3.50 0.68
N ASP A 71 10.76 2.55 -0.20
CA ASP A 71 11.73 2.76 -1.27
C ASP A 71 11.18 3.75 -2.32
N GLU A 72 9.88 3.71 -2.61
CA GLU A 72 9.21 4.70 -3.47
C GLU A 72 9.32 6.12 -2.92
N GLN A 73 9.36 6.31 -1.59
CA GLN A 73 9.56 7.63 -0.98
C GLN A 73 10.87 8.28 -1.44
N GLN A 74 11.94 7.49 -1.59
CA GLN A 74 13.25 8.01 -2.04
C GLN A 74 13.25 8.38 -3.53
N SER A 75 12.33 7.79 -4.30
CA SER A 75 12.21 7.97 -5.75
C SER A 75 11.12 8.97 -6.14
N CYS A 76 10.24 9.34 -5.19
CA CYS A 76 9.17 10.30 -5.42
C CYS A 76 9.71 11.73 -5.59
N GLU A 77 9.08 12.48 -6.49
CA GLU A 77 9.28 13.91 -6.57
C GLU A 77 8.75 14.58 -5.29
N ALA A 78 9.38 15.69 -4.86
CA ALA A 78 8.99 16.43 -3.65
C ALA A 78 7.50 16.83 -3.61
N GLN A 79 6.82 16.90 -4.76
CA GLN A 79 5.38 17.16 -4.83
C GLN A 79 4.49 16.03 -4.28
N TYR A 80 5.01 14.81 -4.15
CA TYR A 80 4.28 13.65 -3.63
C TYR A 80 4.59 13.37 -2.16
N ASP A 81 5.68 13.89 -1.61
CA ASP A 81 6.05 13.70 -0.20
C ASP A 81 4.96 14.15 0.76
N ASP A 82 4.40 15.35 0.54
CA ASP A 82 3.29 15.85 1.36
C ASP A 82 2.00 15.06 1.14
N LEU A 83 1.77 14.58 -0.09
CA LEU A 83 0.57 13.84 -0.46
C LEU A 83 0.55 12.42 0.14
N LEU A 84 1.73 11.80 0.27
CA LEU A 84 1.92 10.42 0.74
C LEU A 84 2.49 10.34 2.16
N ALA A 85 2.54 11.46 2.87
CA ALA A 85 3.12 11.54 4.22
C ALA A 85 2.43 10.57 5.20
N GLU A 86 1.11 10.45 5.11
CA GLU A 86 0.32 9.53 5.95
C GLU A 86 0.64 8.07 5.62
N GLU A 87 0.73 7.73 4.34
CA GLU A 87 1.06 6.39 3.85
C GLU A 87 2.47 5.96 4.29
N PHE A 88 3.46 6.84 4.14
CA PHE A 88 4.82 6.57 4.61
C PHE A 88 4.89 6.50 6.14
N GLY A 89 4.14 7.36 6.83
CA GLY A 89 3.99 7.30 8.29
C GLY A 89 3.44 5.96 8.75
N ARG A 90 2.35 5.49 8.12
CA ARG A 90 1.72 4.20 8.39
C ARG A 90 2.66 3.04 8.10
N ALA A 91 3.37 3.05 6.97
CA ALA A 91 4.34 2.02 6.63
C ALA A 91 5.46 1.90 7.68
N ARG A 92 6.01 3.04 8.14
CA ARG A 92 7.01 3.07 9.22
C ARG A 92 6.45 2.54 10.53
N GLN A 93 5.25 2.95 10.90
CA GLN A 93 4.57 2.48 12.11
C GLN A 93 4.41 0.96 12.08
N LEU A 94 3.85 0.40 11.00
CA LEU A 94 3.65 -1.03 10.84
C LEU A 94 4.99 -1.79 10.88
N CYS A 95 6.04 -1.28 10.24
CA CYS A 95 7.38 -1.85 10.36
C CYS A 95 7.87 -1.85 11.82
N GLY A 96 7.68 -0.76 12.55
CA GLY A 96 8.06 -0.64 13.97
C GLY A 96 7.30 -1.60 14.89
N GLU A 97 5.99 -1.73 14.70
CA GLU A 97 5.13 -2.67 15.44
C GLU A 97 5.58 -4.13 15.26
N GLN A 98 6.12 -4.46 14.08
CA GLN A 98 6.62 -5.80 13.75
C GLN A 98 8.12 -5.99 14.05
N GLY A 99 8.80 -4.96 14.57
CA GLY A 99 10.24 -4.98 14.86
C GLY A 99 11.12 -5.04 13.61
N TRP A 100 10.63 -4.58 12.46
CA TRP A 100 11.41 -4.49 11.22
C TRP A 100 12.19 -3.18 11.16
N ALA A 101 13.44 -3.27 10.74
CA ALA A 101 14.23 -2.08 10.45
C ALA A 101 13.65 -1.37 9.22
N VAL A 102 13.22 -0.13 9.42
CA VAL A 102 12.98 0.85 8.35
C VAL A 102 14.35 1.34 7.92
N ARG A 103 14.66 1.25 6.62
CA ARG A 103 15.92 1.74 6.05
C ARG A 103 15.87 3.24 5.77
#